data_AF-A0A355WBB8-F1
#
_entry.id   AF-A0A355WBB8-F1
#
_cell.length_a   1.000
_cell.length_b   1.000
_cell.length_c   1.000
_cell.angle_alpha   90.00
_cell.angle_beta   90.00
_cell.angle_gamma   90.00
#
_symmetry.space_group_name_H-M   'P 1'
#
loop_
_entity.id
_entity.type
_entity.pdbx_description
1 polymer ?
#
loop_
_entity_poly.entity_id
_entity_poly.type
_entity_poly.pdbx_seq_one_letter_code
_entity_poly.pdbx_strand_id
1 'polypeptide(L)' 'RAALDAIIDIGRPKTIQLAELIDRGHRELPIRADYVGKNVPTSENEIVRVELIETDDENRVIICEK' A
#
# COMPACT_ATOMS: atom_id res chain seq x y z
N ARG A 1 0.29 7.83 6.23
CA ARG A 1 0.12 8.93 7.21
C ARG A 1 -1.02 9.85 6.82
N ALA A 2 -0.96 10.56 5.69
CA ALA A 2 -1.97 11.57 5.32
C ALA A 2 -3.43 11.07 5.40
N ALA A 3 -3.70 9.82 4.98
CA ALA A 3 -5.04 9.23 5.11
C ALA A 3 -5.51 9.08 6.58
N LEU A 4 -4.61 8.79 7.53
CA LEU A 4 -4.95 8.74 8.95
C LEU A 4 -5.34 10.12 9.48
N ASP A 5 -4.57 11.14 9.10
CA ASP A 5 -4.83 12.54 9.48
C ASP A 5 -6.22 12.96 8.96
N ALA A 6 -6.52 12.69 7.69
CA ALA A 6 -7.83 12.99 7.08
C ALA A 6 -9.00 12.25 7.75
N ILE A 7 -8.82 10.99 8.17
CA ILE A 7 -9.85 10.25 8.91
C ILE A 7 -10.12 10.90 10.28
N ILE A 8 -9.07 11.36 10.97
CA ILE A 8 -9.19 12.01 12.29
C ILE A 8 -9.91 13.35 12.18
N ASP A 9 -9.68 14.09 11.10
CA ASP A 9 -10.39 15.36 10.84
C ASP A 9 -11.90 15.16 10.65
N ILE A 10 -12.31 14.01 10.10
CA ILE A 10 -13.73 13.65 9.87
C ILE A 10 -14.38 13.07 11.13
N GLY A 11 -13.62 12.45 12.04
CA GLY A 11 -14.16 11.90 13.27
C GLY A 11 -13.16 11.13 14.13
N ARG A 12 -13.68 10.45 15.17
CA ARG A 12 -12.86 9.65 16.10
C ARG A 12 -13.26 8.18 16.02
N PRO A 13 -12.78 7.43 15.02
CA PRO A 13 -13.05 6.01 14.93
C PRO A 13 -12.49 5.27 16.16
N LYS A 14 -13.16 4.20 16.57
CA LYS A 14 -12.70 3.34 17.67
C LYS A 14 -11.36 2.65 17.34
N THR A 15 -11.19 2.28 16.07
CA THR A 15 -10.00 1.62 15.53
C THR A 15 -9.84 2.02 14.06
N ILE A 16 -8.60 2.16 13.59
CA ILE A 16 -8.27 2.23 12.17
C ILE A 16 -7.33 1.06 11.87
N GLN A 17 -7.60 0.34 10.79
CA GLN A 17 -6.74 -0.73 10.29
C GLN A 17 -6.32 -0.45 8.86
N LEU A 18 -5.13 -0.89 8.48
CA LEU A 18 -4.57 -0.77 7.14
C LEU A 18 -4.48 -2.15 6.49
N ALA A 19 -5.10 -2.29 5.31
CA ALA A 19 -4.92 -3.43 4.43
C ALA A 19 -4.22 -2.98 3.15
N GLU A 20 -3.18 -3.70 2.75
CA GLU A 20 -2.43 -3.45 1.52
C GLU A 20 -2.27 -4.74 0.71
N LEU A 21 -2.31 -4.63 -0.62
CA LEU A 21 -2.11 -5.78 -1.50
C LEU A 21 -0.63 -6.20 -1.51
N ILE A 22 0.28 -5.24 -1.60
CA ILE A 22 1.73 -5.48 -1.69
C ILE A 22 2.46 -4.59 -0.68
N ASP A 23 3.25 -5.22 0.19
CA ASP A 23 4.25 -4.53 1.02
C ASP A 23 5.60 -4.59 0.29
N ARG A 24 6.09 -3.43 -0.17
CA ARG A 24 7.37 -3.30 -0.88
C ARG A 24 8.56 -2.99 0.03
N GLY A 25 8.36 -2.83 1.33
CA GLY A 25 9.37 -2.33 2.27
C GLY A 25 9.59 -0.82 2.19
N HIS A 26 10.81 -0.37 2.53
CA HIS A 26 11.26 1.04 2.46
C HIS A 26 10.40 2.04 3.23
N ARG A 27 9.97 1.65 4.44
CA ARG A 27 9.15 2.51 5.30
C ARG A 27 9.96 3.68 5.85
N GLU A 28 9.47 4.89 5.64
CA GLU A 28 10.05 6.12 6.21
C GLU A 28 9.37 6.56 7.52
N LEU A 29 8.26 5.90 7.87
CA LEU A 29 7.49 6.15 9.09
C LEU A 29 7.19 4.81 9.78
N PRO A 30 6.95 4.80 11.11
CA PRO A 30 6.60 3.59 11.85
C PRO A 30 5.15 3.16 11.60
N ILE A 31 4.78 2.96 10.33
CA ILE A 31 3.44 2.53 9.89
C ILE A 31 3.56 1.15 9.26
N ARG A 32 2.74 0.22 9.73
CA ARG A 32 2.65 -1.15 9.21
C ARG A 32 1.19 -1.47 8.91
N ALA A 33 0.94 -2.21 7.83
CA ALA A 33 -0.37 -2.76 7.56
C ALA A 33 -0.72 -3.89 8.55
N ASP A 34 -1.99 -3.94 8.95
CA ASP A 34 -2.55 -5.05 9.72
C ASP A 34 -2.72 -6.30 8.83
N TYR A 35 -2.99 -6.07 7.54
CA TYR A 35 -3.18 -7.10 6.55
C TYR A 35 -2.32 -6.83 5.32
N VAL A 36 -1.53 -7.82 4.93
CA VAL A 36 -0.64 -7.74 3.76
C VAL A 36 -0.98 -8.90 2.82
N GLY A 37 -1.29 -8.60 1.56
CA GLY A 37 -1.50 -9.64 0.55
C GLY A 37 -0.20 -10.39 0.25
N LYS A 38 0.87 -9.67 -0.12
CA LYS A 38 2.20 -10.24 -0.34
C LYS A 38 3.31 -9.28 0.07
N ASN A 39 4.32 -9.82 0.75
CA ASN A 39 5.58 -9.11 0.99
C ASN A 39 6.51 -9.32 -0.21
N VAL A 40 6.99 -8.24 -0.81
CA VAL A 40 7.84 -8.25 -2.01
C VAL A 40 9.04 -7.37 -1.73
N PRO A 41 10.21 -7.95 -1.37
CA PRO A 41 11.44 -7.19 -1.25
C PRO A 41 11.78 -6.52 -2.58
N THR A 42 12.03 -5.22 -2.55
CA THR A 42 12.43 -4.42 -3.72
C THR A 42 13.67 -3.62 -3.40
N SER A 43 14.39 -3.15 -4.41
CA SER A 43 15.37 -2.07 -4.32
C SER A 43 14.70 -0.70 -4.40
N GLU A 44 15.44 0.37 -4.12
CA GLU A 44 14.93 1.76 -4.25
C GLU A 44 14.66 2.18 -5.72
N ASN A 45 15.30 1.50 -6.67
CA ASN A 45 15.15 1.74 -8.11
C ASN A 45 14.00 0.93 -8.73
N GLU A 46 13.44 -0.03 -8.02
CA GLU A 46 12.29 -0.80 -8.48
C GLU A 46 10.96 -0.12 -8.12
N ILE A 47 9.97 -0.33 -8.98
CA ILE A 47 8.58 0.10 -8.85
C ILE A 47 7.69 -1.13 -8.87
N VAL A 48 6.72 -1.16 -7.94
CA VAL A 48 5.60 -2.10 -7.97
C VAL A 48 4.42 -1.42 -8.67
N ARG A 49 3.98 -1.99 -9.79
CA ARG A 49 2.73 -1.62 -10.48
C ARG A 49 1.67 -2.66 -10.17
N VAL A 50 0.54 -2.22 -9.63
CA VAL A 50 -0.63 -3.05 -9.40
C VAL A 50 -1.66 -2.65 -10.43
N GLU A 51 -2.10 -3.62 -11.23
CA GLU A 51 -3.14 -3.46 -12.24
C GLU A 51 -4.35 -4.29 -11.81
N LEU A 52 -5.52 -3.65 -11.85
CA LEU A 52 -6.79 -4.25 -11.46
C LEU A 52 -7.76 -4.22 -12.64
N ILE A 53 -8.62 -5.23 -12.75
CA ILE A 53 -9.57 -5.33 -13.87
C ILE A 53 -10.49 -4.10 -14.01
N GLU A 54 -10.85 -3.45 -12.91
CA GLU A 54 -11.74 -2.29 -12.90
C GLU A 54 -11.10 -1.01 -13.45
N THR A 55 -9.77 -0.93 -13.45
CA THR A 55 -9.02 0.26 -13.85
C THR A 55 -8.10 0.04 -15.05
N ASP A 56 -7.62 -1.19 -15.26
CA ASP A 56 -6.54 -1.55 -16.18
C ASP A 56 -6.87 -2.74 -17.10
N ASP A 57 -8.11 -3.24 -17.09
CA ASP A 57 -8.60 -4.40 -17.87
C ASP A 57 -7.92 -5.76 -17.57
N GLU A 58 -6.96 -5.81 -16.64
CA GLU A 58 -6.22 -7.02 -16.27
C GLU A 58 -5.83 -7.02 -14.78
N ASN A 59 -5.82 -8.21 -14.16
CA ASN A 59 -5.35 -8.39 -12.78
C ASN A 59 -3.91 -8.90 -12.75
N ARG A 60 -2.95 -8.03 -12.43
CA ARG A 60 -1.55 -8.44 -12.24
C ARG A 60 -0.76 -7.47 -11.38
N VAL A 61 0.37 -7.96 -10.87
CA VAL A 61 1.36 -7.15 -10.14
C VAL A 61 2.71 -7.30 -10.84
N ILE A 62 3.28 -6.18 -11.27
CA ILE A 62 4.54 -6.11 -12.02
C ILE A 62 5.60 -5.40 -11.18
N ILE A 63 6.83 -5.92 -11.22
CA ILE A 63 8.02 -5.24 -10.70
C ILE A 63 8.85 -4.81 -11.92
N CYS A 64 9.25 -3.53 -11.96
CA CYS A 64 10.05 -2.96 -13.04
C CYS A 64 11.01 -1.90 -12.50
N GLU A 65 12.06 -1.58 -13.24
CA GLU A 65 12.97 -0.48 -12.91
C GLU A 65 12.36 0.88 -13.31
N LYS A 66 12.75 1.94 -12.60
CA LYS A 66 12.39 3.34 -12.88
C LYS A 66 12.82 3.80 -14.27
#